data_AF-A0A651FJ17-F1
#
_entry.id   AF-A0A651FJ17-F1
#
_cell.length_a   1.000
_cell.length_b   1.000
_cell.length_c   1.000
_cell.angle_alpha   90.00
_cell.angle_beta   90.00
_cell.angle_gamma   90.00
#
_symmetry.space_group_name_H-M   'P 1'
#
loop_
_entity.id
_entity.type
_entity.pdbx_description
1 polymer ?
#
loop_
_entity_poly.entity_id
_entity_poly.type
_entity_poly.pdbx_seq_one_letter_code
_entity_poly.pdbx_strand_id
1 'polypeptide(L)'
;MYQFSYAEIVEDAASDARGRERRAVERGVELLRRAQEQGASSRDAVEALHYVRSLWSVLIEDLAQPENDLPEALRANLISIGIWVLREAEQIRFARSDDFTNLIEINTMISEGLK
;
A
#
# COMPACT_ATOMS: atom_id res chain seq x y z
N MET A 1 14.81 35.65 13.95
CA MET A 1 14.99 35.24 12.54
C MET A 1 15.14 33.73 12.57
N TYR A 2 14.06 32.99 12.32
CA TYR A 2 14.06 31.53 12.48
C TYR A 2 14.62 30.93 11.19
N GLN A 3 15.92 30.66 11.19
CA GLN A 3 16.57 29.87 10.14
C GLN A 3 16.32 28.41 10.51
N PHE A 4 15.15 27.89 10.13
CA PHE A 4 14.99 26.44 10.08
C PHE A 4 16.11 25.91 9.18
N SER A 5 16.84 24.92 9.67
CA SER A 5 17.88 24.26 8.89
C SER A 5 17.22 23.61 7.67
N TYR A 6 17.83 23.71 6.49
CA TYR A 6 17.33 22.99 5.30
C TYR A 6 17.16 21.49 5.58
N ALA A 7 18.02 20.91 6.41
CA ALA A 7 17.92 19.52 6.84
C ALA A 7 16.66 19.24 7.69
N GLU A 8 16.25 20.17 8.56
CA GLU A 8 15.07 20.02 9.43
C GLU A 8 13.78 20.08 8.60
N ILE A 9 13.73 20.94 7.57
CA ILE A 9 12.58 21.03 6.64
C ILE A 9 12.47 19.76 5.78
N VAL A 10 13.60 19.21 5.33
CA VAL A 10 13.63 17.99 4.51
C VAL A 10 13.25 16.75 5.32
N GLU A 11 13.74 16.62 6.56
CA GLU A 11 13.38 15.52 7.45
C GLU A 11 11.88 15.53 7.83
N ASP A 12 11.32 16.72 8.12
CA ASP A 12 9.90 16.86 8.43
C ASP A 12 9.01 16.48 7.24
N ALA A 13 9.36 16.92 6.04
CA ALA A 13 8.64 16.57 4.81
C ALA A 13 8.67 15.05 4.50
N ALA A 14 9.79 14.39 4.77
CA ALA A 14 9.96 12.94 4.58
C ALA A 14 9.17 12.13 5.63
N SER A 15 9.18 12.56 6.90
CA SER A 15 8.35 12.00 7.96
C SER A 15 6.86 12.10 7.63
N ASP A 16 6.44 13.26 7.13
CA ASP A 16 5.07 13.50 6.66
C ASP A 16 4.68 12.61 5.47
N ALA A 17 5.61 12.34 4.55
CA ALA A 17 5.39 11.44 3.42
C ALA A 17 5.15 9.99 3.88
N ARG A 18 6.02 9.46 4.74
CA ARG A 18 5.86 8.11 5.30
C ARG A 18 4.58 7.98 6.12
N GLY A 19 4.23 9.02 6.88
CA GLY A 19 2.96 9.09 7.61
C GLY A 19 1.73 9.05 6.69
N ARG A 20 1.79 9.69 5.51
CA ARG A 20 0.72 9.62 4.50
C ARG A 20 0.60 8.22 3.88
N GLU A 21 1.72 7.62 3.49
CA GLU A 21 1.77 6.26 2.94
C GLU A 21 1.17 5.26 3.92
N ARG A 22 1.59 5.31 5.19
CA ARG A 22 1.06 4.44 6.23
C ARG A 22 -0.45 4.56 6.37
N ARG A 23 -0.99 5.78 6.46
CA ARG A 23 -2.45 5.99 6.54
C ARG A 23 -3.19 5.47 5.30
N ALA A 24 -2.58 5.62 4.12
CA ALA A 24 -3.15 5.10 2.88
C ALA A 24 -3.23 3.56 2.90
N VAL A 25 -2.19 2.87 3.38
CA VAL A 25 -2.16 1.41 3.52
C VAL A 25 -3.15 0.95 4.60
N GLU A 26 -3.17 1.59 5.78
CA GLU A 26 -4.10 1.26 6.87
C GLU A 26 -5.57 1.39 6.42
N ARG A 27 -5.89 2.41 5.63
CA ARG A 27 -7.22 2.53 5.00
C ARG A 27 -7.53 1.36 4.06
N GLY A 28 -6.55 0.91 3.28
CA GLY A 28 -6.71 -0.26 2.41
C GLY A 28 -7.02 -1.53 3.21
N VAL A 29 -6.32 -1.73 4.33
CA VAL A 29 -6.56 -2.85 5.26
C VAL A 29 -7.98 -2.80 5.82
N GLU A 30 -8.45 -1.63 6.26
CA GLU A 30 -9.82 -1.46 6.78
C GLU A 30 -10.88 -1.81 5.73
N LEU A 31 -10.71 -1.34 4.49
CA LEU A 31 -11.62 -1.66 3.39
C LEU A 31 -11.62 -3.16 3.07
N LEU A 32 -10.45 -3.80 3.05
CA LEU A 32 -10.34 -5.25 2.82
C LEU A 32 -11.02 -6.08 3.91
N ARG A 33 -10.91 -5.67 5.19
CA ARG A 33 -11.61 -6.35 6.30
C ARG A 33 -13.13 -6.25 6.16
N ARG A 34 -13.65 -5.06 5.83
CA ARG A 34 -15.08 -4.89 5.54
C ARG A 34 -15.53 -5.73 4.36
N ALA A 35 -14.74 -5.76 3.29
CA ALA A 35 -15.02 -6.61 2.13
C ALA A 35 -15.06 -8.10 2.49
N GLN A 36 -14.16 -8.57 3.38
CA GLN A 36 -14.16 -9.94 3.87
C GLN A 36 -15.43 -10.27 4.65
N GLU A 37 -15.88 -9.36 5.51
CA GLU A 37 -17.11 -9.52 6.30
C GLU A 37 -18.38 -9.54 5.44
N GLN A 38 -18.43 -8.69 4.40
CA GLN A 38 -19.59 -8.58 3.51
C GLN A 38 -19.57 -9.58 2.35
N GLY A 39 -18.42 -10.23 2.10
CA GLY A 39 -18.21 -11.23 1.06
C GLY A 39 -17.71 -10.66 -0.28
N ALA A 40 -17.08 -11.53 -1.08
CA ALA A 40 -16.37 -11.16 -2.32
C ALA A 40 -17.24 -10.57 -3.45
N SER A 41 -18.56 -10.81 -3.42
CA SER A 41 -19.52 -10.25 -4.39
C SER A 41 -20.16 -8.93 -3.96
N SER A 42 -19.79 -8.43 -2.77
CA SER A 42 -20.33 -7.19 -2.22
C SER A 42 -19.80 -5.94 -2.93
N ARG A 43 -20.48 -4.81 -2.74
CA ARG A 43 -19.98 -3.50 -3.19
C ARG A 43 -18.70 -3.09 -2.46
N ASP A 44 -18.58 -3.47 -1.18
CA ASP A 44 -17.40 -3.24 -0.36
C ASP A 44 -16.17 -3.96 -0.93
N ALA A 45 -16.34 -5.19 -1.44
CA ALA A 45 -15.28 -5.90 -2.15
C ALA A 45 -14.79 -5.17 -3.39
N VAL A 46 -15.71 -4.63 -4.21
CA VAL A 46 -15.34 -3.84 -5.39
C VAL A 46 -14.56 -2.58 -5.00
N GLU A 47 -15.02 -1.86 -3.97
CA GLU A 47 -14.34 -0.66 -3.46
C GLU A 47 -12.94 -1.00 -2.92
N ALA A 48 -12.84 -2.01 -2.06
CA ALA A 48 -11.58 -2.40 -1.43
C ALA A 48 -10.54 -2.85 -2.47
N LEU A 49 -10.93 -3.71 -3.41
CA LEU A 49 -10.03 -4.21 -4.46
C LEU A 49 -9.60 -3.08 -5.39
N HIS A 50 -10.50 -2.15 -5.74
CA HIS A 50 -10.14 -0.98 -6.51
C HIS A 50 -9.12 -0.10 -5.77
N TYR A 51 -9.40 0.24 -4.51
CA TYR A 51 -8.54 1.07 -3.68
C TYR A 51 -7.13 0.49 -3.54
N VAL A 52 -7.02 -0.79 -3.18
CA VAL A 52 -5.73 -1.46 -2.96
C VAL A 52 -4.94 -1.55 -4.27
N ARG A 53 -5.60 -1.84 -5.40
CA ARG A 53 -4.93 -1.86 -6.71
C ARG A 53 -4.42 -0.50 -7.11
N SER A 54 -5.20 0.56 -6.92
CA SER A 54 -4.77 1.93 -7.20
C SER A 54 -3.58 2.34 -6.32
N LEU A 55 -3.65 2.04 -5.03
CA LEU A 55 -2.57 2.33 -4.08
C LEU A 55 -1.26 1.65 -4.50
N TRP A 56 -1.30 0.34 -4.74
CA TRP A 56 -0.10 -0.41 -5.13
C TRP A 56 0.43 0.00 -6.50
N SER A 57 -0.43 0.43 -7.44
CA SER A 57 0.03 0.94 -8.73
C SER A 57 0.91 2.19 -8.54
N VAL A 58 0.48 3.12 -7.69
CA VAL A 58 1.25 4.34 -7.38
C VAL A 58 2.54 4.01 -6.64
N LEU A 59 2.49 3.11 -5.64
CA LEU A 59 3.69 2.71 -4.89
C LEU A 59 4.72 2.03 -5.79
N ILE A 60 4.30 1.14 -6.69
CA ILE A 60 5.21 0.47 -7.62
C ILE A 60 5.86 1.49 -8.57
N GLU A 61 5.09 2.46 -9.07
CA GLU A 61 5.60 3.51 -9.96
C GLU A 61 6.67 4.36 -9.26
N ASP A 62 6.44 4.73 -8.01
CA ASP A 62 7.42 5.47 -7.19
C ASP A 62 8.67 4.64 -6.88
N LEU A 63 8.50 3.38 -6.47
CA LEU A 63 9.60 2.45 -6.20
C LEU A 63 10.46 2.14 -7.42
N ALA A 64 9.91 2.29 -8.63
CA ALA A 64 10.62 2.09 -9.89
C ALA A 64 11.47 3.30 -10.30
N GLN A 65 11.30 4.46 -9.68
CA GLN A 65 12.08 5.66 -10.02
C GLN A 65 13.53 5.51 -9.53
N PRO A 66 14.52 5.91 -10.35
CA PRO A 66 15.93 5.87 -9.94
C PRO A 66 16.22 6.84 -8.78
N GLU A 67 15.42 7.90 -8.63
CA GLU A 67 15.50 8.88 -7.55
C GLU A 67 14.90 8.39 -6.21
N ASN A 68 14.29 7.20 -6.17
CA ASN A 68 13.73 6.68 -4.92
C ASN A 68 14.84 6.36 -3.90
N ASP A 69 14.77 6.93 -2.71
CA ASP A 69 15.83 6.87 -1.70
C ASP A 69 15.99 5.50 -1.00
N LEU A 70 15.14 4.51 -1.31
CA LEU A 70 15.26 3.18 -0.72
C LEU A 70 16.37 2.35 -1.39
N PRO A 71 17.04 1.45 -0.64
CA PRO A 71 18.00 0.51 -1.21
C PRO A 71 17.39 -0.32 -2.35
N GLU A 72 18.14 -0.53 -3.42
CA GLU A 72 17.67 -1.23 -4.63
C GLU A 72 17.05 -2.61 -4.31
N ALA A 73 17.69 -3.39 -3.45
CA ALA A 73 17.17 -4.69 -3.03
C ALA A 73 15.82 -4.59 -2.31
N LEU A 74 15.61 -3.55 -1.49
CA LEU A 74 14.34 -3.31 -0.82
C LEU A 74 13.27 -2.91 -1.82
N ARG A 75 13.58 -2.01 -2.77
CA ARG A 75 12.66 -1.61 -3.84
C ARG A 75 12.23 -2.82 -4.67
N ALA A 76 13.16 -3.67 -5.09
CA ALA A 76 12.86 -4.87 -5.85
C ALA A 76 11.94 -5.85 -5.10
N ASN A 77 12.16 -6.04 -3.80
CA ASN A 77 11.28 -6.86 -2.96
C ASN A 77 9.88 -6.26 -2.83
N LEU A 78 9.76 -4.95 -2.57
CA LEU A 78 8.47 -4.26 -2.46
C LEU A 78 7.70 -4.26 -3.78
N ILE A 79 8.38 -4.05 -4.91
CA ILE A 79 7.77 -4.16 -6.25
C ILE A 79 7.25 -5.58 -6.48
N SER A 80 8.01 -6.61 -6.08
CA SER A 80 7.58 -8.00 -6.22
C SER A 80 6.33 -8.31 -5.39
N ILE A 81 6.26 -7.79 -4.16
CA ILE A 81 5.07 -7.86 -3.31
C ILE A 81 3.90 -7.13 -3.97
N GLY A 82 4.12 -5.91 -4.48
CA GLY A 82 3.08 -5.13 -5.14
C GLY A 82 2.50 -5.84 -6.36
N ILE A 83 3.35 -6.44 -7.20
CA ILE A 83 2.91 -7.24 -8.35
C ILE A 83 2.07 -8.45 -7.88
N TRP A 84 2.48 -9.11 -6.81
CA TRP A 84 1.69 -10.20 -6.22
C TRP A 84 0.32 -9.69 -5.72
N VAL A 85 0.28 -8.56 -5.00
CA VAL A 85 -0.98 -7.96 -4.50
C VAL A 85 -1.93 -7.63 -5.66
N LEU A 86 -1.42 -7.03 -6.74
CA LEU A 86 -2.22 -6.73 -7.93
C LEU A 86 -2.82 -8.00 -8.53
N ARG A 87 -2.06 -9.10 -8.60
CA ARG A 87 -2.53 -10.39 -9.13
C ARG A 87 -3.57 -11.04 -8.23
N GLU A 88 -3.35 -11.01 -6.92
CA GLU A 88 -4.24 -11.61 -5.93
C GLU A 88 -5.60 -10.88 -5.92
N ALA A 89 -5.57 -9.54 -5.95
CA ALA A 89 -6.79 -8.73 -6.06
C ALA A 89 -7.58 -9.03 -7.34
N GLU A 90 -6.90 -9.32 -8.45
CA GLU A 90 -7.55 -9.74 -9.70
C GLU A 90 -8.21 -11.11 -9.60
N GLN A 91 -7.63 -12.07 -8.87
CA GLN A 91 -8.27 -13.37 -8.66
C GLN A 91 -9.61 -13.22 -7.94
N ILE A 92 -9.64 -12.39 -6.89
CA ILE A 92 -10.87 -12.13 -6.14
C ILE A 92 -11.88 -11.39 -7.02
N ARG A 93 -11.44 -10.36 -7.76
CA ARG A 93 -12.29 -9.59 -8.66
C ARG A 93 -12.94 -10.44 -9.76
N PHE A 94 -12.22 -11.45 -10.26
CA PHE A 94 -12.75 -12.39 -11.26
C PHE A 94 -13.51 -13.58 -10.65
N ALA A 95 -13.84 -13.53 -9.35
CA ALA A 95 -14.52 -14.59 -8.61
C ALA A 95 -13.80 -15.96 -8.71
N ARG A 96 -12.46 -15.94 -8.84
CA ARG A 96 -11.60 -17.13 -8.80
C ARG A 96 -11.09 -17.44 -7.39
N SER A 97 -11.22 -16.47 -6.48
CA SER A 97 -10.96 -16.57 -5.05
C SER A 97 -12.00 -15.71 -4.31
N ASP A 98 -12.30 -16.06 -3.08
CA ASP A 98 -13.08 -15.25 -2.12
C ASP A 98 -12.27 -14.93 -0.85
N ASP A 99 -10.98 -15.29 -0.85
CA ASP A 99 -10.11 -15.12 0.30
C ASP A 99 -9.37 -13.78 0.26
N PHE A 100 -9.66 -12.91 1.24
CA PHE A 100 -8.99 -11.62 1.44
C PHE A 100 -7.84 -11.70 2.45
N THR A 101 -7.66 -12.83 3.14
CA THR A 101 -6.77 -12.96 4.31
C THR A 101 -5.35 -12.56 3.97
N ASN A 102 -4.79 -13.10 2.88
CA ASN A 102 -3.41 -12.81 2.48
C ASN A 102 -3.22 -11.32 2.10
N LEU A 103 -4.22 -10.70 1.47
CA LEU A 103 -4.17 -9.27 1.15
C LEU A 103 -4.17 -8.42 2.44
N ILE A 104 -5.00 -8.77 3.41
CA ILE A 104 -5.09 -8.09 4.70
C ILE A 104 -3.77 -8.23 5.46
N GLU A 105 -3.21 -9.44 5.53
CA GLU A 105 -1.96 -9.72 6.23
C GLU A 105 -0.79 -8.93 5.64
N ILE A 106 -0.57 -9.02 4.32
CA ILE A 106 0.54 -8.30 3.69
C ILE A 106 0.41 -6.79 3.87
N ASN A 107 -0.77 -6.21 3.61
CA ASN A 107 -0.95 -4.77 3.76
C ASN A 107 -0.79 -4.33 5.23
N THR A 108 -1.20 -5.18 6.19
CA THR A 108 -0.95 -4.91 7.62
C THR A 108 0.55 -4.91 7.92
N MET A 109 1.31 -5.93 7.50
CA MET A 109 2.76 -6.00 7.72
C MET A 109 3.50 -4.80 7.09
N ILE A 110 3.10 -4.40 5.87
CA ILE A 110 3.67 -3.22 5.21
C ILE A 110 3.37 -1.95 6.01
N SER A 111 2.14 -1.76 6.49
CA SER A 111 1.79 -0.59 7.31
C SER A 111 2.58 -0.52 8.62
N GLU A 112 2.89 -1.67 9.22
CA GLU A 112 3.68 -1.74 10.45
C GLU A 112 5.17 -1.47 10.22
N GLY A 113 5.68 -1.81 9.03
CA GLY A 113 7.06 -1.52 8.61
C GLY A 113 7.31 -0.05 8.26
N LEU A 114 6.26 0.75 8.05
CA LEU A 114 6.32 2.19 7.77
C LEU A 114 6.35 3.07 9.04
N LYS A 115 6.65 2.48 10.21
CA LYS A 115 6.79 3.17 11.50
C LYS A 115 8.07 3.99 11.60
#